data_AF-A0A838E5F2-F1
#
_entry.id   AF-A0A838E5F2-F1
#
_cell.length_a   1.000
_cell.length_b   1.000
_cell.length_c   1.000
_cell.angle_alpha   90.00
_cell.angle_beta   90.00
_cell.angle_gamma   90.00
#
_symmetry.space_group_name_H-M   'P 1'
#
loop_
_entity.id
_entity.type
_entity.pdbx_description
1 polymer ?
#
loop_
_entity_poly.entity_id
_entity_poly.type
_entity_poly.pdbx_seq_one_letter_code
_entity_poly.pdbx_strand_id
1 'polypeptide(L)'
;MQVDVVSAEDSLYSGEATGVTARSTEGEIGILPGHQPLLIALGDAPVRVQTTEGGTVVVNVHNGFLEFRENQLTVLADSAELSSSQ
;
A
#
# COMPACT_ATOMS: atom_id res chain seq x y z
N MET A 1 6.44 10.40 -0.60
CA MET A 1 6.99 9.16 -1.21
C MET A 1 5.96 8.71 -2.22
N GLN A 2 6.38 8.28 -3.40
CA GLN A 2 5.43 7.80 -4.40
C GLN A 2 4.87 6.45 -3.96
N VAL A 3 3.55 6.29 -4.03
CA VAL A 3 2.85 5.05 -3.69
C VAL A 3 2.00 4.62 -4.88
N ASP A 4 2.20 3.38 -5.30
CA ASP A 4 1.43 2.74 -6.35
C ASP A 4 0.78 1.46 -5.81
N VAL A 5 -0.52 1.30 -6.00
CA VAL A 5 -1.28 0.10 -5.62
C VAL A 5 -1.92 -0.46 -6.87
N VAL A 6 -1.47 -1.64 -7.28
CA VAL A 6 -1.90 -2.31 -8.50
C VAL A 6 -2.30 -3.74 -8.21
N SER A 7 -3.29 -4.24 -8.94
CA SER A 7 -3.62 -5.66 -9.01
C SER A 7 -3.29 -6.22 -10.39
N ALA A 8 -3.53 -7.52 -10.60
CA ALA A 8 -3.45 -8.11 -11.92
C ALA A 8 -4.44 -7.50 -12.93
N GLU A 9 -5.52 -6.90 -12.43
CA GLU A 9 -6.65 -6.42 -13.23
C GLU A 9 -6.55 -4.90 -13.48
N ASP A 10 -6.21 -4.12 -12.45
CA ASP A 10 -6.29 -2.66 -12.50
C ASP A 10 -5.25 -1.94 -11.62
N SER A 11 -4.98 -0.68 -11.97
CA SER A 11 -4.27 0.26 -11.09
C SER A 11 -5.29 0.99 -10.21
N LEU A 12 -5.22 0.76 -8.90
CA LEU A 12 -6.21 1.28 -7.95
C LEU A 12 -5.81 2.61 -7.32
N TYR A 13 -4.52 2.84 -7.15
CA TYR A 13 -4.02 4.08 -6.58
C TYR A 13 -2.63 4.39 -7.13
N SER A 14 -2.39 5.66 -7.44
CA SER A 14 -1.06 6.19 -7.72
C SER A 14 -0.99 7.63 -7.24
N GLY A 15 -0.02 7.94 -6.37
CA GLY A 15 0.12 9.30 -5.84
C GLY A 15 1.15 9.43 -4.72
N GLU A 16 1.33 10.66 -4.26
CA GLU A 16 2.23 10.98 -3.15
C GLU A 16 1.58 10.71 -1.78
N ALA A 17 2.35 10.07 -0.90
CA ALA A 17 1.94 9.75 0.45
C ALA A 17 2.99 10.19 1.50
N THR A 18 2.50 10.45 2.70
CA THR A 18 3.30 10.72 3.91
C THR A 18 3.54 9.46 4.74
N GLY A 19 2.75 8.40 4.52
CA GLY A 19 2.90 7.11 5.17
C GLY A 19 1.95 6.06 4.61
N VAL A 20 2.31 4.80 4.77
CA VAL A 20 1.48 3.65 4.42
C VAL A 20 1.44 2.67 5.57
N THR A 21 0.25 2.17 5.91
CA THR A 21 0.07 1.07 6.86
C THR A 21 -0.47 -0.14 6.12
N ALA A 22 0.17 -1.29 6.28
CA ALA A 22 -0.22 -2.55 5.66
C ALA A 22 -0.09 -3.69 6.68
N ARG A 23 -0.68 -4.85 6.36
CA ARG A 23 -0.57 -6.07 7.16
C ARG A 23 0.08 -7.17 6.36
N SER A 24 1.23 -7.63 6.84
CA SER A 24 1.91 -8.81 6.33
C SER A 24 1.33 -10.09 6.96
N THR A 25 1.81 -11.24 6.50
CA THR A 25 1.52 -12.54 7.13
C THR A 25 2.09 -12.67 8.54
N GLU A 26 3.02 -11.81 8.93
CA GLU A 26 3.74 -11.87 10.21
C GLU A 26 3.32 -10.76 11.19
N GLY A 27 2.60 -9.74 10.73
CA GLY A 27 2.17 -8.63 11.58
C GLY A 27 1.74 -7.39 10.81
N GLU A 28 1.65 -6.27 11.51
CA GLU A 28 1.35 -4.97 10.93
C GLU A 28 2.63 -4.17 10.72
N ILE A 29 2.69 -3.41 9.62
CA ILE A 29 3.84 -2.58 9.28
C ILE A 29 3.39 -1.18 8.85
N GLY A 30 4.13 -0.19 9.33
CA GLY A 30 4.05 1.19 8.85
C GLY A 30 5.32 1.55 8.08
N ILE A 31 5.17 2.11 6.89
CA ILE A 31 6.28 2.58 6.05
C ILE A 31 6.16 4.08 5.88
N LEU A 32 7.26 4.77 6.19
CA LEU A 32 7.41 6.22 6.05
C LEU A 32 8.45 6.53 4.97
N PRO A 33 8.47 7.77 4.43
CA PRO A 33 9.51 8.21 3.52
C PRO A 33 10.92 7.98 4.08
N GLY A 34 11.84 7.48 3.25
CA GLY A 34 13.21 7.17 3.64
C GLY A 34 13.41 5.86 4.41
N HIS A 35 12.41 4.99 4.47
CA HIS A 35 12.56 3.65 5.05
C HIS A 35 13.65 2.82 4.32
N GLN A 36 14.21 1.82 4.98
CA GLN A 36 15.15 0.90 4.34
C GLN A 36 14.43 0.06 3.27
N PRO A 37 15.10 -0.35 2.18
CA PRO A 37 14.49 -1.21 1.17
C PRO A 37 13.89 -2.48 1.78
N LEU A 38 12.70 -2.86 1.32
CA LEU A 38 11.92 -3.94 1.89
C LEU A 38 11.07 -4.64 0.83
N LEU A 39 10.92 -5.95 0.95
CA LEU A 39 9.92 -6.74 0.22
C LEU A 39 9.24 -7.69 1.22
N ILE A 40 7.92 -7.63 1.33
CA ILE A 40 7.13 -8.47 2.24
C ILE A 40 5.90 -9.03 1.54
N ALA A 41 5.48 -10.23 1.97
CA ALA A 41 4.19 -10.79 1.58
C ALA A 41 3.06 -10.11 2.38
N LEU A 42 1.99 -9.74 1.69
CA LEU A 42 0.78 -9.19 2.29
C LEU A 42 -0.23 -10.29 2.56
N GLY A 43 -0.96 -10.15 3.66
CA GLY A 43 -2.15 -10.96 3.93
C GLY A 43 -3.42 -10.32 3.36
N ASP A 44 -4.55 -10.96 3.61
CA ASP A 44 -5.87 -10.39 3.32
C ASP A 44 -6.22 -9.30 4.34
N ALA A 45 -6.01 -8.04 3.94
CA ALA A 45 -6.14 -6.89 4.83
C ALA A 45 -6.14 -5.55 4.05
N PRO A 46 -6.71 -4.48 4.64
CA PRO A 46 -6.64 -3.15 4.05
C PRO A 46 -5.24 -2.54 4.12
N VAL A 47 -4.78 -1.98 3.00
CA VAL A 47 -3.66 -1.03 2.93
C VAL A 47 -4.22 0.38 3.06
N ARG A 48 -3.67 1.15 4.00
CA ARG A 48 -4.04 2.55 4.25
C ARG A 48 -2.92 3.47 3.79
N VAL A 49 -3.24 4.38 2.88
CA VAL A 49 -2.31 5.37 2.34
C VAL A 49 -2.67 6.73 2.91
N GLN A 50 -1.75 7.32 3.68
CA GLN A 50 -1.89 8.69 4.18
C GLN A 50 -1.42 9.66 3.09
N THR A 51 -2.37 10.37 2.49
CA THR A 51 -2.10 11.31 1.40
C THR A 51 -1.37 12.56 1.91
N THR A 52 -0.68 13.27 1.02
CA THR A 52 -0.07 14.56 1.35
C THR A 52 -1.08 15.66 1.67
N GLU A 53 -2.34 15.49 1.26
CA GLU A 53 -3.44 16.42 1.53
C GLU A 53 -4.11 16.19 2.90
N GLY A 54 -3.61 15.22 3.68
CA GLY A 54 -4.13 14.89 5.01
C GLY A 54 -5.31 13.91 5.02
N GLY A 55 -5.76 13.45 3.85
CA GLY A 55 -6.74 12.38 3.71
C GLY A 55 -6.12 10.98 3.82
N THR A 56 -6.96 9.96 4.02
CA THR A 56 -6.55 8.55 3.98
C THR A 56 -7.30 7.84 2.86
N VAL A 57 -6.55 7.20 1.97
CA VAL A 57 -7.10 6.27 0.97
C VAL A 57 -6.95 4.86 1.52
N VAL A 58 -8.01 4.06 1.44
CA VAL A 58 -8.02 2.67 1.90
C VAL A 58 -8.25 1.77 0.70
N VAL A 59 -7.37 0.80 0.52
CA VAL A 59 -7.47 -0.23 -0.52
C VAL A 59 -7.55 -1.58 0.18
N ASN A 60 -8.62 -2.33 -0.01
CA ASN A 60 -8.68 -3.71 0.46
C ASN A 60 -7.81 -4.56 -0.45
N VAL A 61 -6.83 -5.25 0.11
CA VAL A 61 -5.87 -6.07 -0.63
C VAL A 61 -6.05 -7.52 -0.23
N HIS A 62 -6.22 -8.39 -1.21
CA HIS A 62 -6.37 -9.84 -1.03
C HIS A 62 -5.07 -10.54 -1.44
N ASN A 63 -4.13 -10.65 -0.50
CA ASN A 63 -2.79 -11.19 -0.72
C ASN A 63 -1.93 -10.38 -1.71
N GLY A 64 -0.66 -10.73 -1.79
CA GLY A 64 0.30 -10.14 -2.71
C GLY A 64 1.60 -9.75 -2.04
N PHE A 65 2.23 -8.69 -2.52
CA PHE A 65 3.50 -8.20 -2.03
C PHE A 65 3.51 -6.67 -1.88
N LEU A 66 4.30 -6.19 -0.92
CA LEU A 66 4.67 -4.79 -0.81
C LEU A 66 6.18 -4.69 -1.01
N GLU A 67 6.59 -3.93 -2.01
CA GLU A 67 7.98 -3.52 -2.24
C GLU A 67 8.16 -2.05 -1.83
N PHE A 68 9.24 -1.73 -1.14
CA PHE A 68 9.70 -0.36 -0.94
C PHE A 68 11.16 -0.25 -1.35
N ARG A 69 11.47 0.67 -2.27
CA ARG A 69 12.84 1.00 -2.68
C ARG A 69 12.89 2.40 -3.28
N GLU A 70 14.03 3.07 -3.18
CA GLU A 70 14.24 4.39 -3.80
C GLU A 70 13.14 5.43 -3.47
N ASN A 71 12.57 5.34 -2.26
CA ASN A 71 11.45 6.18 -1.81
C ASN A 71 10.15 6.04 -2.64
N GLN A 72 9.99 4.87 -3.27
CA GLN A 72 8.78 4.41 -3.94
C GLN A 72 8.26 3.16 -3.23
N LEU A 73 6.95 3.14 -2.94
CA LEU A 73 6.23 2.00 -2.40
C LEU A 73 5.32 1.44 -3.49
N THR A 74 5.43 0.15 -3.77
CA THR A 74 4.55 -0.54 -4.72
C THR A 74 3.87 -1.71 -4.03
N VAL A 75 2.55 -1.72 -4.05
CA VAL A 75 1.72 -2.86 -3.65
C VAL A 75 1.31 -3.61 -4.91
N LEU A 76 1.73 -4.87 -4.99
CA LEU A 76 1.37 -5.83 -6.02
C LEU A 76 0.35 -6.80 -5.41
N ALA A 77 -0.94 -6.55 -5.61
CA ALA A 77 -2.02 -7.38 -5.09
C ALA A 77 -2.44 -8.46 -6.09
N ASP A 78 -2.88 -9.62 -5.60
CA ASP A 78 -3.52 -10.61 -6.49
C ASP A 78 -4.89 -10.07 -6.94
N SER A 79 -5.67 -9.58 -5.99
CA SER A 79 -6.91 -8.82 -6.20
C SER A 79 -7.02 -7.72 -5.15
N ALA A 80 -7.62 -6.60 -5.52
CA ALA A 80 -7.81 -5.48 -4.62
C ALA A 80 -8.97 -4.58 -5.07
N GLU A 81 -9.54 -3.84 -4.12
CA GLU A 81 -10.63 -2.91 -4.37
C GLU A 81 -10.46 -1.63 -3.55
N LEU A 82 -10.79 -0.49 -4.16
CA LEU A 82 -10.84 0.79 -3.45
C LEU A 82 -12.00 0.77 -2.46
N SER A 83 -11.70 1.01 -1.19
CA SER A 83 -12.74 1.26 -0.21
C SER A 83 -13.26 2.67 -0.39
N SER A 84 -14.42 2.82 -1.03
CA SER A 84 -15.18 4.06 -0.97
C SER A 84 -15.82 4.17 0.41
N SER A 85 -15.34 5.09 1.26
CA SER A 85 -16.09 5.53 2.43
C SER A 85 -17.43 6.11 1.94
N GLN A 86 -18.53 5.41 2.23
CA GLN A 86 -19.86 6.01 2.26
C GLN A 86 -20.04 6.83 3.55
#